data_AF-A0A2J4Y174-F1
#
_entry.id   AF-A0A2J4Y174-F1
#
_cell.length_a   1.000
_cell.length_b   1.000
_cell.length_c   1.000
_cell.angle_alpha   90.00
_cell.angle_beta   90.00
_cell.angle_gamma   90.00
#
_symmetry.space_group_name_H-M   'P 1'
#
loop_
_entity.id
_entity.type
_entity.pdbx_description
1 polymer ?
#
loop_
_entity_poly.entity_id
_entity_poly.type
_entity_poly.pdbx_seq_one_letter_code
_entity_poly.pdbx_strand_id
1 'polypeptide(L)'
;MVTLVKKKGNTSTGIHMLQKHGNHYKFRCDMDTLKRLTSVEVKPEFSHIFNSRADGVFHSETFDSIEEGTEKLIEFIKKVTGVTCTA
;
A
#
# COMPACT_ATOMS: atom_id res chain seq x y z
N MET A 1 9.59 6.31 11.50
CA MET A 1 9.74 5.21 10.54
C MET A 1 8.56 4.28 10.74
N VAL A 2 7.77 4.03 9.70
CA VAL A 2 6.53 3.24 9.78
C VAL A 2 6.81 1.81 9.30
N THR A 3 6.37 0.80 10.05
CA THR A 3 6.56 -0.61 9.64
C THR A 3 5.35 -1.13 8.89
N LEU A 4 5.59 -1.77 7.75
CA LEU A 4 4.56 -2.43 6.93
C LEU A 4 4.30 -3.88 7.37
N VAL A 5 5.13 -4.43 8.26
CA VAL A 5 5.01 -5.80 8.75
C VAL A 5 3.78 -5.93 9.64
N LYS A 6 2.91 -6.88 9.31
CA LYS A 6 1.82 -7.26 10.20
C LYS A 6 2.35 -8.18 11.30
N LYS A 7 2.32 -7.69 12.55
CA LYS A 7 2.70 -8.47 13.75
C LYS A 7 1.73 -9.62 14.08
N LYS A 8 0.53 -9.67 13.51
CA LYS A 8 -0.49 -10.68 13.86
C LYS A 8 -1.45 -10.96 12.70
N GLY A 9 -1.58 -12.23 12.31
CA GLY A 9 -2.60 -12.76 11.39
C GLY A 9 -2.06 -13.69 10.30
N ASN A 10 -2.88 -14.69 9.89
CA ASN A 10 -2.66 -15.56 8.73
C ASN A 10 -2.80 -14.78 7.41
N THR A 11 -1.92 -13.82 7.16
CA THR A 11 -1.86 -13.13 5.88
C THR A 11 -0.82 -13.80 5.01
N SER A 12 -1.21 -14.21 3.80
CA SER A 12 -0.37 -14.94 2.84
C SER A 12 0.93 -14.20 2.45
N THR A 13 1.03 -12.90 2.77
CA THR A 13 2.14 -12.02 2.41
C THR A 13 2.87 -11.44 3.63
N GLY A 14 2.30 -11.46 4.83
CA GLY A 14 2.88 -10.82 6.03
C GLY A 14 2.93 -9.29 6.03
N ILE A 15 2.53 -8.63 4.93
CA ILE A 15 2.67 -7.18 4.70
C ILE A 15 1.30 -6.51 4.68
N HIS A 16 1.19 -5.32 5.29
CA HIS A 16 -0.02 -4.51 5.29
C HIS A 16 -0.34 -4.03 3.86
N MET A 17 -1.62 -3.98 3.46
CA MET A 17 -2.09 -3.62 2.10
C MET A 17 -1.68 -4.56 0.95
N LEU A 18 -0.65 -5.40 1.10
CA LEU A 18 -0.24 -6.37 0.08
C LEU A 18 -1.06 -7.66 0.16
N GLN A 19 -1.63 -8.07 -0.97
CA GLN A 19 -2.54 -9.21 -1.08
C GLN A 19 -2.11 -10.16 -2.21
N LYS A 20 -2.29 -11.47 -2.00
CA LYS A 20 -2.14 -12.46 -3.07
C LYS A 20 -3.32 -12.37 -4.04
N HIS A 21 -3.03 -12.36 -5.33
CA HIS A 21 -4.00 -12.32 -6.41
C HIS A 21 -3.67 -13.39 -7.46
N GLY A 22 -4.30 -14.56 -7.33
CA GLY A 22 -3.94 -15.72 -8.15
C GLY A 22 -2.51 -16.17 -7.86
N ASN A 23 -1.67 -16.21 -8.91
CA ASN A 23 -0.25 -16.52 -8.81
C ASN A 23 0.64 -15.30 -8.54
N HIS A 24 0.06 -14.08 -8.56
CA HIS A 24 0.79 -12.83 -8.38
C HIS A 24 0.41 -12.14 -7.06
N TYR A 25 1.02 -11.00 -6.79
CA TYR A 25 0.76 -10.14 -5.63
C TYR A 25 0.34 -8.76 -6.11
N LYS A 26 -0.51 -8.08 -5.34
CA LYS A 26 -0.83 -6.67 -5.60
C LYS A 26 -1.15 -5.97 -4.30
N PHE A 27 -0.91 -4.68 -4.21
CA PHE A 27 -1.35 -3.89 -3.07
C PHE A 27 -2.59 -3.07 -3.38
N ARG A 28 -3.44 -2.94 -2.36
CA ARG A 28 -4.65 -2.12 -2.40
C ARG A 28 -4.69 -1.22 -1.19
N CYS A 29 -4.92 0.06 -1.41
CA CYS A 29 -5.01 1.03 -0.33
C CYS A 29 -5.94 2.18 -0.69
N ASP A 30 -6.63 2.70 0.30
CA ASP A 30 -7.40 3.94 0.25
C ASP A 30 -6.68 5.02 1.09
N MET A 31 -7.13 6.27 0.95
CA MET A 31 -6.54 7.41 1.64
C MET A 31 -6.66 7.31 3.16
N ASP A 32 -7.77 6.78 3.68
CA ASP A 32 -7.99 6.60 5.13
C ASP A 32 -7.04 5.56 5.72
N THR A 33 -6.84 4.44 5.03
CA THR A 33 -5.93 3.38 5.44
C THR A 33 -4.48 3.90 5.44
N LEU A 34 -4.08 4.70 4.44
CA LEU A 34 -2.78 5.37 4.42
C LEU A 34 -2.62 6.36 5.57
N LYS A 35 -3.66 7.16 5.85
CA LYS A 35 -3.68 8.10 6.99
C LYS A 35 -3.56 7.37 8.33
N ARG A 36 -4.27 6.24 8.51
CA ARG A 36 -4.17 5.42 9.73
C ARG A 36 -2.78 4.80 9.90
N LEU A 37 -2.17 4.36 8.81
CA LEU A 37 -0.85 3.72 8.83
C LEU A 37 0.27 4.74 9.08
N THR A 38 0.24 5.86 8.36
CA THR A 38 1.35 6.84 8.35
C THR A 38 1.12 8.02 9.29
N SER A 39 -0.09 8.19 9.82
CA SER A 39 -0.55 9.40 10.52
C SER A 39 -0.48 10.69 9.68
N VAL A 40 -0.27 10.56 8.37
CA VAL A 40 -0.10 11.66 7.42
C VAL A 40 -1.12 11.50 6.30
N GLU A 41 -1.72 12.60 5.89
CA GLU A 41 -2.68 12.61 4.78
C GLU A 41 -1.96 12.46 3.43
N VAL A 42 -2.65 11.84 2.48
CA VAL A 42 -2.18 11.80 1.09
C VAL A 42 -2.12 13.23 0.56
N LYS A 43 -1.01 13.58 -0.10
CA LYS A 43 -0.87 14.92 -0.68
C LYS A 43 -2.00 15.18 -1.70
N PRO A 44 -2.55 16.39 -1.76
CA PRO A 44 -3.69 16.71 -2.64
C PRO A 44 -3.42 16.38 -4.12
N GLU A 45 -2.18 16.58 -4.56
CA GLU A 45 -1.68 16.27 -5.90
C GLU A 45 -1.81 14.79 -6.29
N PHE A 46 -1.84 13.87 -5.32
CA PHE A 46 -2.01 12.43 -5.56
C PHE A 46 -3.42 11.91 -5.22
N SER A 47 -4.32 12.75 -4.69
CA SER A 47 -5.69 12.35 -4.33
C SER A 47 -6.50 11.81 -5.52
N HIS A 48 -6.25 12.32 -6.73
CA HIS A 48 -6.90 11.88 -7.96
C HIS A 48 -6.70 10.38 -8.25
N ILE A 49 -5.59 9.79 -7.78
CA ILE A 49 -5.29 8.37 -7.97
C ILE A 49 -6.31 7.49 -7.26
N PHE A 50 -6.77 7.93 -6.07
CA PHE A 50 -7.75 7.20 -5.25
C PHE A 50 -9.19 7.49 -5.69
N ASN A 51 -9.47 8.70 -6.17
CA ASN A 51 -10.78 9.10 -6.67
C ASN A 51 -11.07 8.62 -8.10
N SER A 52 -10.09 8.00 -8.77
CA SER A 52 -10.25 7.48 -10.13
C SER A 52 -11.24 6.30 -10.23
N ARG A 53 -11.46 5.59 -9.13
CA ARG A 53 -12.40 4.47 -9.04
C ARG A 53 -13.55 4.80 -8.10
N ALA A 54 -14.73 4.28 -8.41
CA ALA A 54 -15.93 4.46 -7.59
C ALA A 54 -15.81 3.86 -6.17
N ASP A 55 -14.89 2.91 -5.97
CA ASP A 55 -14.61 2.31 -4.66
C ASP A 55 -13.65 3.15 -3.79
N GLY A 56 -13.01 4.19 -4.34
CA GLY A 56 -12.06 5.03 -3.59
C GLY A 56 -10.76 4.31 -3.23
N VAL A 57 -10.51 3.13 -3.79
CA VAL A 57 -9.37 2.27 -3.48
C VAL A 57 -8.41 2.24 -4.66
N PHE A 58 -7.15 2.59 -4.41
CA PHE A 58 -6.09 2.39 -5.39
C PHE A 58 -5.74 0.90 -5.49
N HIS A 59 -5.68 0.40 -6.72
CA HIS A 59 -5.18 -0.94 -7.03
C HIS A 59 -3.87 -0.80 -7.79
N SER A 60 -2.80 -1.40 -7.26
CA SER A 60 -1.54 -1.51 -7.99
C SER A 60 -1.64 -2.50 -9.15
N GLU A 61 -0.62 -2.46 -10.00
CA GLU A 61 -0.27 -3.58 -10.88
C GLU A 61 0.05 -4.83 -10.07
N THR A 62 0.11 -5.96 -10.76
CA THR A 62 0.49 -7.25 -10.17
C THR A 62 2.01 -7.45 -10.24
N PHE A 63 2.56 -7.98 -9.17
CA PHE A 63 3.97 -8.29 -8.97
C PHE A 63 4.18 -9.79 -8.85
N ASP A 64 5.35 -10.27 -9.26
CA ASP A 64 5.63 -11.71 -9.26
C ASP A 64 6.11 -12.20 -7.89
N SER A 65 6.67 -11.32 -7.07
CA SER A 65 7.11 -11.64 -5.71
C SER A 65 6.54 -10.72 -4.63
N ILE A 66 6.62 -11.19 -3.38
CA ILE A 66 6.26 -10.40 -2.20
C ILE A 66 7.26 -9.27 -2.01
N GLU A 67 8.56 -9.53 -2.21
CA GLU A 67 9.59 -8.50 -2.06
C GLU A 67 9.36 -7.33 -3.03
N GLU A 68 9.11 -7.63 -4.30
CA GLU A 68 8.85 -6.62 -5.34
C GLU A 68 7.62 -5.78 -5.00
N GLY A 69 6.51 -6.44 -4.64
CA GLY A 69 5.29 -5.74 -4.24
C GLY A 69 5.47 -4.90 -2.98
N THR A 70 6.38 -5.29 -2.09
CA THR A 70 6.71 -4.58 -0.87
C THR A 70 7.55 -3.34 -1.14
N GLU A 71 8.60 -3.46 -1.96
CA GLU A 71 9.42 -2.33 -2.39
C GLU A 71 8.56 -1.28 -3.10
N LYS A 72 7.71 -1.72 -4.03
CA LYS A 72 6.79 -0.83 -4.76
C LYS A 72 5.77 -0.16 -3.85
N LEU A 73 5.30 -0.86 -2.82
CA LEU A 73 4.43 -0.28 -1.80
C LEU A 73 5.15 0.79 -0.97
N ILE A 74 6.41 0.55 -0.57
CA ILE A 74 7.22 1.54 0.16
C ILE A 74 7.44 2.79 -0.70
N GLU A 75 7.83 2.60 -1.97
CA GLU A 75 7.99 3.70 -2.94
C GLU A 75 6.69 4.48 -3.11
N PHE A 76 5.57 3.77 -3.24
CA PHE A 76 4.25 4.38 -3.39
C PHE A 76 3.87 5.23 -2.17
N ILE A 77 3.98 4.68 -0.96
CA ILE A 77 3.66 5.42 0.28
C ILE A 77 4.55 6.67 0.39
N LYS A 78 5.86 6.52 0.17
CA LYS A 78 6.80 7.64 0.21
C LYS A 78 6.45 8.71 -0.83
N LYS A 79 6.01 8.31 -2.02
CA LYS A 79 5.58 9.25 -3.07
C LYS A 79 4.34 10.04 -2.66
N VAL A 80 3.31 9.34 -2.17
CA VAL A 80 1.98 9.94 -1.93
C VAL A 80 1.84 10.64 -0.58
N THR A 81 2.58 10.24 0.45
CA THR A 81 2.55 10.87 1.80
C THR A 81 3.86 11.55 2.19
N GLY A 82 4.98 11.23 1.53
CA GLY A 82 6.31 11.68 1.94
C GLY A 82 6.93 10.86 3.09
N VAL A 83 6.23 9.84 3.60
CA VAL A 83 6.68 9.06 4.76
C VAL A 83 7.51 7.86 4.33
N THR A 84 8.69 7.72 4.93
CA THR A 84 9.52 6.53 4.75
C THR A 84 8.99 5.37 5.58
N CYS A 85 8.70 4.27 4.90
CA CYS A 85 8.27 3.01 5.50
C CYS A 85 9.35 1.94 5.37
N THR A 86 9.30 0.93 6.23
CA THR A 86 10.15 -0.27 6.14
C THR A 86 9.30 -1.51 6.26
N ALA A 87 9.71 -2.55 5.56
CA ALA A 87 9.17 -3.90 5.71
C ALA A 87 10.12 -4.79 6.51
#